data_AF-A0A395NC24-F1
#
_entry.id   AF-A0A395NC24-F1
#
_cell.length_a   1.000
_cell.length_b   1.000
_cell.length_c   1.000
_cell.angle_alpha   90.00
_cell.angle_beta   90.00
_cell.angle_gamma   90.00
#
_symmetry.space_group_name_H-M   'P 1'
#
loop_
_entity.id
_entity.type
_entity.pdbx_description
1 polymer ?
#
loop_
_entity_poly.entity_id
_entity_poly.type
_entity_poly.pdbx_seq_one_letter_code
_entity_poly.pdbx_strand_id
1 'polypeptide(L)'
;MGSLPAGDVLEDWEVYKKYLKSTSTVSEEEGEDVHRDHDGLSMMAMSAVKDHVTHAQFIPSRAVAAWHMLRSRVKGHASNEPRFRGDGPSPPLSSGAVSHDAKSGTMVSAWWVHDFEKRRLYLGRLSVKRRQGLETAIKRVLAAAILEARRSNLREVIAWDPMPRLAAQAESLVRELGHDMTATLESRSEMVPCFRWHGGESKEVVWTESEYYGWA
;
A
#
# COMPACT_ATOMS: atom_id res chain seq x y z
N MET A 1 -7.79 -17.34 21.41
CA MET A 1 -7.48 -16.19 20.54
C MET A 1 -7.98 -14.95 21.26
N GLY A 2 -7.08 -14.13 21.79
CA GLY A 2 -7.46 -12.90 22.48
C GLY A 2 -7.78 -11.81 21.46
N SER A 3 -8.97 -11.24 21.51
CA SER A 3 -9.22 -9.91 20.93
C SER A 3 -8.33 -8.92 21.68
N LEU A 4 -7.67 -8.00 20.96
CA LEU A 4 -7.01 -6.87 21.61
C LEU A 4 -8.05 -6.13 22.48
N PRO A 5 -7.78 -5.87 23.77
CA PRO A 5 -8.72 -5.14 24.61
C PRO A 5 -8.95 -3.75 24.02
N ALA A 6 -10.19 -3.27 24.08
CA ALA A 6 -10.60 -1.97 23.53
C ALA A 6 -9.80 -0.76 24.06
N GLY A 7 -9.03 -0.93 25.14
CA GLY A 7 -8.09 0.06 25.68
C GLY A 7 -6.87 0.31 24.76
N ASP A 8 -6.32 -0.73 24.13
CA ASP A 8 -5.13 -0.62 23.27
C ASP A 8 -5.42 0.20 22.00
N VAL A 9 -6.65 0.14 21.49
CA VAL A 9 -7.08 0.87 20.28
C VAL A 9 -7.19 2.38 20.52
N LEU A 10 -7.52 2.79 21.75
CA LEU A 10 -7.62 4.21 22.15
C LEU A 10 -6.25 4.83 22.41
N GLU A 11 -5.31 4.10 23.01
CA GLU A 11 -3.92 4.54 23.19
C GLU A 11 -3.20 4.68 21.84
N ASP A 12 -3.44 3.75 20.92
CA ASP A 12 -2.90 3.82 19.55
C ASP A 12 -3.37 5.07 18.80
N TRP A 13 -4.64 5.45 18.93
CA TRP A 13 -5.20 6.61 18.25
C TRP A 13 -4.45 7.91 18.61
N GLU A 14 -4.07 8.10 19.87
CA GLU A 14 -3.33 9.30 20.31
C GLU A 14 -1.95 9.40 19.66
N VAL A 15 -1.26 8.27 19.48
CA VAL A 15 0.06 8.20 18.84
C VAL A 15 -0.04 8.58 17.35
N TYR A 16 -1.10 8.14 16.67
CA TYR A 16 -1.27 8.37 15.23
C TYR A 16 -1.94 9.72 14.89
N LYS A 17 -2.62 10.38 15.84
CA LYS A 17 -3.33 11.67 15.62
C LYS A 17 -2.47 12.71 14.90
N LYS A 18 -1.19 12.83 15.23
CA LYS A 18 -0.30 13.83 14.61
C LYS A 18 -0.08 13.58 13.11
N TYR A 19 -0.18 12.33 12.66
CA TYR A 19 -0.06 11.96 11.25
C TYR A 19 -1.38 12.07 10.50
N LEU A 20 -2.51 11.83 11.17
CA LEU A 20 -3.83 11.77 10.52
C LEU A 20 -4.53 13.11 10.30
N LYS A 21 -4.08 14.19 10.95
CA LYS A 21 -4.68 15.55 10.82
C LYS A 21 -4.77 16.09 9.39
N SER A 22 -4.00 15.54 8.45
CA SER A 22 -4.01 15.94 7.03
C SER A 22 -4.04 14.74 6.09
N THR A 23 -4.61 13.63 6.59
CA THR A 23 -4.74 12.39 5.84
C THR A 23 -6.20 11.99 5.79
N SER A 24 -6.71 11.86 4.58
CA SER A 24 -8.04 11.30 4.35
C SER A 24 -7.86 9.81 4.10
N THR A 25 -8.57 8.97 4.87
CA THR A 25 -8.75 7.57 4.50
C THR A 25 -9.64 7.52 3.28
N VAL A 26 -9.27 6.69 2.32
CA VAL A 26 -10.00 6.50 1.09
C VAL A 26 -10.95 5.32 1.31
N SER A 27 -12.24 5.57 1.12
CA SER A 27 -13.22 4.50 1.03
C SER A 27 -12.99 3.70 -0.26
N GLU A 28 -13.52 2.48 -0.34
CA GLU A 28 -13.35 1.67 -1.56
C GLU A 28 -13.89 2.34 -2.83
N GLU A 29 -15.00 3.09 -2.72
CA GLU A 29 -15.61 3.80 -3.84
C GLU A 29 -14.76 5.00 -4.29
N GLU A 30 -14.02 5.64 -3.37
CA GLU A 30 -13.13 6.76 -3.66
C GLU A 30 -11.71 6.31 -4.09
N GLY A 31 -11.33 5.07 -3.77
CA GLY A 31 -10.03 4.47 -4.14
C GLY A 31 -9.81 4.46 -5.63
N GLU A 32 -10.91 4.38 -6.38
CA GLU A 32 -10.89 4.43 -7.82
C GLU A 32 -10.44 5.80 -8.35
N ASP A 33 -10.85 6.92 -7.74
CA ASP A 33 -10.61 8.26 -8.30
C ASP A 33 -9.18 8.79 -8.09
N VAL A 34 -8.44 8.20 -7.14
CA VAL A 34 -7.03 8.49 -6.90
C VAL A 34 -6.14 8.12 -8.10
N HIS A 35 -6.61 7.30 -9.05
CA HIS A 35 -5.77 6.72 -10.10
C HIS A 35 -5.58 7.55 -11.39
N ARG A 36 -6.31 8.67 -11.59
CA ARG A 36 -6.38 9.36 -12.92
C ARG A 36 -5.08 10.03 -13.40
N ASP A 37 -4.21 10.50 -12.50
CA ASP A 37 -3.08 11.38 -12.87
C ASP A 37 -1.70 10.68 -12.91
N HIS A 38 -1.63 9.36 -12.67
CA HIS A 38 -0.37 8.69 -12.31
C HIS A 38 0.38 8.00 -13.46
N ASP A 39 -0.30 7.69 -14.57
CA ASP A 39 0.32 7.02 -15.72
C ASP A 39 1.43 7.88 -16.33
N GLY A 40 1.24 9.20 -16.38
CA GLY A 40 2.21 10.14 -16.93
C GLY A 40 3.56 10.13 -16.21
N LEU A 41 3.58 10.04 -14.88
CA LEU A 41 4.82 10.06 -14.11
C LEU A 41 5.59 8.73 -14.18
N SER A 42 4.87 7.61 -14.28
CA SER A 42 5.47 6.29 -14.50
C SER A 42 6.14 6.24 -15.87
N MET A 43 5.42 6.66 -16.92
CA MET A 43 5.94 6.71 -18.28
C MET A 43 7.15 7.66 -18.39
N MET A 44 7.11 8.83 -17.74
CA MET A 44 8.25 9.75 -17.71
C MET A 44 9.47 9.19 -16.95
N ALA A 45 9.26 8.39 -15.90
CA ALA A 45 10.35 7.73 -15.20
C ALA A 45 11.01 6.65 -16.08
N MET A 46 10.19 5.87 -16.79
CA MET A 46 10.67 4.85 -17.73
C MET A 46 11.39 5.47 -18.93
N SER A 47 10.91 6.59 -19.46
CA SER A 47 11.58 7.28 -20.58
C SER A 47 12.89 7.97 -20.19
N ALA A 48 13.12 8.19 -18.89
CA ALA A 48 14.39 8.72 -18.38
C ALA A 48 15.47 7.65 -18.23
N VAL A 49 15.12 6.35 -18.28
CA VAL A 49 16.09 5.25 -18.27
C VAL A 49 16.83 5.25 -19.60
N LYS A 50 18.13 5.55 -19.56
CA LYS A 50 19.02 5.55 -20.73
C LYS A 50 19.83 4.26 -20.74
N ASP A 51 19.17 3.16 -21.03
CA ASP A 51 19.81 1.85 -21.22
C ASP A 51 19.43 1.30 -22.61
N HIS A 52 20.26 0.40 -23.14
CA HIS A 52 20.01 -0.37 -24.37
C HIS A 52 19.02 -1.52 -24.12
N VAL A 53 18.73 -1.81 -22.84
CA VAL A 53 17.78 -2.82 -22.41
C VAL A 53 16.34 -2.32 -22.51
N THR A 54 15.43 -3.20 -22.95
CA THR A 54 13.99 -2.87 -22.98
C THR A 54 13.41 -3.02 -21.57
N HIS A 55 12.87 -1.96 -21.00
CA HIS A 55 12.19 -2.03 -19.72
C HIS A 55 10.68 -2.17 -19.91
N ALA A 56 10.08 -3.16 -19.24
CA ALA A 56 8.65 -3.40 -19.20
C ALA A 56 8.12 -3.19 -17.78
N GLN A 57 6.94 -2.57 -17.66
CA GLN A 57 6.30 -2.29 -16.38
C GLN A 57 4.81 -2.60 -16.49
N PHE A 58 4.24 -3.24 -15.46
CA PHE A 58 2.80 -3.31 -15.29
C PHE A 58 2.29 -2.02 -14.65
N ILE A 59 1.32 -1.37 -15.29
CA ILE A 59 0.60 -0.23 -14.72
C ILE A 59 -0.80 -0.74 -14.38
N PRO A 60 -1.12 -1.02 -13.10
CA PRO A 60 -2.44 -1.48 -12.74
C PRO A 60 -3.45 -0.37 -13.03
N SER A 61 -4.54 -0.79 -13.65
CA SER A 61 -5.69 0.07 -13.85
C SER A 61 -6.57 0.10 -12.60
N ARG A 62 -7.52 1.05 -12.55
CA ARG A 62 -8.60 1.07 -11.55
C ARG A 62 -9.28 -0.28 -11.41
N ALA A 63 -9.54 -0.96 -12.53
CA ALA A 63 -10.19 -2.27 -12.54
C ALA A 63 -9.36 -3.35 -11.82
N VAL A 64 -8.02 -3.28 -11.94
CA VAL A 64 -7.12 -4.22 -11.25
C VAL A 64 -7.14 -3.95 -9.74
N ALA A 65 -7.04 -2.69 -9.32
CA ALA A 65 -7.13 -2.33 -7.91
C ALA A 65 -8.48 -2.75 -7.29
N ALA A 66 -9.59 -2.43 -7.97
CA ALA A 66 -10.93 -2.82 -7.55
C ALA A 66 -11.09 -4.35 -7.45
N TRP A 67 -10.52 -5.09 -8.41
CA TRP A 67 -10.51 -6.55 -8.36
C TRP A 67 -9.77 -7.10 -7.13
N HIS A 68 -8.62 -6.54 -6.79
CA HIS A 68 -7.89 -6.95 -5.58
C HIS A 68 -8.68 -6.65 -4.29
N MET A 69 -9.35 -5.50 -4.21
CA MET A 69 -10.20 -5.14 -3.06
C MET A 69 -11.40 -6.08 -2.93
N LEU A 70 -12.13 -6.33 -4.02
CA LEU A 70 -13.25 -7.27 -4.04
C LEU A 70 -12.80 -8.68 -3.64
N ARG A 71 -11.69 -9.13 -4.19
CA ARG A 71 -11.09 -10.44 -3.89
C ARG A 71 -10.74 -10.57 -2.40
N SER A 72 -10.14 -9.54 -1.81
CA SER A 72 -9.84 -9.50 -0.37
C SER A 72 -11.11 -9.66 0.47
N ARG A 73 -12.20 -8.97 0.12
CA ARG A 73 -13.49 -9.13 0.79
C ARG A 73 -14.05 -10.53 0.68
N VAL A 74 -14.06 -11.11 -0.53
CA VAL A 74 -14.54 -12.48 -0.75
C VAL A 74 -13.74 -13.48 0.09
N LYS A 75 -12.42 -13.34 0.11
CA LYS A 75 -11.55 -14.17 0.95
C LYS A 75 -11.86 -14.00 2.44
N GLY A 76 -12.04 -12.77 2.91
CA GLY A 76 -12.40 -12.49 4.30
C GLY A 76 -13.72 -13.14 4.73
N HIS A 77 -14.73 -13.15 3.84
CA HIS A 77 -15.98 -13.87 4.09
C HIS A 77 -15.73 -15.39 4.12
N ALA A 78 -15.00 -15.93 3.15
CA ALA A 78 -14.73 -17.36 3.02
C ALA A 78 -13.89 -17.92 4.19
N SER A 79 -12.94 -17.13 4.71
CA SER A 79 -12.13 -17.49 5.88
C SER A 79 -12.88 -17.32 7.20
N ASN A 80 -14.16 -16.95 7.14
CA ASN A 80 -15.02 -16.74 8.29
C ASN A 80 -14.40 -15.73 9.28
N GLU A 81 -13.77 -14.67 8.79
CA GLU A 81 -13.18 -13.65 9.66
C GLU A 81 -14.30 -12.95 10.46
N PRO A 82 -14.17 -12.78 11.79
CA PRO A 82 -15.28 -12.32 12.65
C PRO A 82 -15.95 -11.03 12.16
N ARG A 83 -15.16 -10.12 11.57
CA ARG A 83 -15.65 -8.83 11.06
C ARG A 83 -16.61 -8.97 9.87
N PHE A 84 -16.59 -10.09 9.16
CA PHE A 84 -17.49 -10.39 8.04
C PHE A 84 -18.67 -11.30 8.43
N ARG A 85 -18.74 -11.76 9.68
CA ARG A 85 -19.84 -12.62 10.17
C ARG A 85 -21.12 -11.86 10.51
N GLY A 86 -21.05 -10.53 10.61
CA GLY A 86 -22.13 -9.70 11.12
C GLY A 86 -22.22 -9.66 12.64
N ASP A 87 -21.19 -10.16 13.35
CA ASP A 87 -21.08 -10.16 14.80
C ASP A 87 -20.72 -8.75 15.33
N GLY A 88 -21.65 -7.81 15.16
CA GLY A 88 -21.56 -6.45 15.71
C GLY A 88 -20.93 -5.40 14.78
N PRO A 89 -20.88 -4.12 15.24
CA PRO A 89 -20.38 -3.01 14.45
C PRO A 89 -18.86 -3.12 14.29
N SER A 90 -18.43 -3.59 13.12
CA SER A 90 -17.03 -3.48 12.70
C SER A 90 -16.81 -2.13 12.02
N PRO A 91 -15.72 -1.39 12.33
CA PRO A 91 -15.41 -0.18 11.59
C PRO A 91 -15.20 -0.50 10.11
N PRO A 92 -15.62 0.41 9.20
CA PRO A 92 -15.44 0.21 7.78
C PRO A 92 -13.96 0.05 7.46
N LEU A 93 -13.65 -0.87 6.56
CA LEU A 93 -12.31 -1.02 6.01
C LEU A 93 -12.00 0.21 5.17
N SER A 94 -10.86 0.84 5.45
CA SER A 94 -10.27 1.73 4.47
C SER A 94 -9.44 0.90 3.49
N SER A 95 -9.45 1.28 2.22
CA SER A 95 -8.64 0.62 1.17
C SER A 95 -7.52 1.52 0.65
N GLY A 96 -7.26 2.62 1.33
CA GLY A 96 -6.18 3.54 0.98
C GLY A 96 -6.14 4.79 1.84
N ALA A 97 -5.14 5.63 1.61
CA ALA A 97 -5.04 6.94 2.20
C ALA A 97 -4.46 7.95 1.23
N VAL A 98 -4.86 9.20 1.38
CA VAL A 98 -4.30 10.36 0.68
C VAL A 98 -3.80 11.35 1.73
N SER A 99 -2.51 11.69 1.65
CA SER A 99 -1.94 12.82 2.38
C SER A 99 -1.75 13.99 1.41
N HIS A 100 -2.36 15.11 1.74
CA HIS A 100 -2.22 16.36 1.00
C HIS A 100 -1.56 17.43 1.88
N ASP A 101 -0.50 18.06 1.37
CA ASP A 101 0.08 19.26 1.95
C ASP A 101 -0.24 20.47 1.07
N ALA A 102 -1.20 21.27 1.51
CA ALA A 102 -1.64 22.47 0.80
C ALA A 102 -0.53 23.50 0.59
N LYS A 103 0.48 23.56 1.47
CA LYS A 103 1.56 24.55 1.37
C LYS A 103 2.53 24.20 0.25
N SER A 104 2.89 22.92 0.12
CA SER A 104 3.78 22.45 -0.95
C SER A 104 3.04 21.97 -2.19
N GLY A 105 1.70 21.87 -2.15
CA GLY A 105 0.90 21.23 -3.20
C GLY A 105 1.26 19.75 -3.39
N THR A 106 1.89 19.14 -2.39
CA THR A 106 2.33 17.75 -2.44
C THR A 106 1.17 16.84 -2.10
N MET A 107 0.94 15.86 -2.96
CA MET A 107 -0.02 14.80 -2.73
C MET A 107 0.69 13.46 -2.82
N VAL A 108 0.55 12.67 -1.76
CA VAL A 108 0.96 11.26 -1.72
C VAL A 108 -0.27 10.44 -1.39
N SER A 109 -0.48 9.37 -2.15
CA SER A 109 -1.57 8.45 -1.91
C SER A 109 -1.11 7.02 -2.04
N ALA A 110 -1.80 6.11 -1.36
CA ALA A 110 -1.66 4.69 -1.59
C ALA A 110 -3.01 4.00 -1.40
N TRP A 111 -3.17 2.88 -2.08
CA TRP A 111 -4.23 1.91 -1.81
C TRP A 111 -3.60 0.64 -1.23
N TRP A 112 -4.40 -0.22 -0.61
CA TRP A 112 -3.93 -1.46 -0.02
C TRP A 112 -4.98 -2.56 -0.04
N VAL A 113 -4.51 -3.78 0.22
CA VAL A 113 -5.29 -5.02 0.18
C VAL A 113 -5.07 -5.78 1.48
N HIS A 114 -6.16 -6.20 2.11
CA HIS A 114 -6.11 -7.04 3.30
C HIS A 114 -5.98 -8.51 2.90
N ASP A 115 -4.98 -9.18 3.44
CA ASP A 115 -4.84 -10.63 3.41
C ASP A 115 -5.01 -11.14 4.84
N PHE A 116 -6.25 -11.49 5.19
CA PHE A 116 -6.58 -11.99 6.52
C PHE A 116 -5.99 -13.38 6.80
N GLU A 117 -5.85 -14.21 5.77
CA GLU A 117 -5.30 -15.56 5.88
C GLU A 117 -3.82 -15.50 6.32
N LYS A 118 -3.03 -14.66 5.65
CA LYS A 118 -1.61 -14.44 6.02
C LYS A 118 -1.42 -13.38 7.11
N ARG A 119 -2.48 -12.67 7.49
CA ARG A 119 -2.49 -11.53 8.43
C ARG A 119 -1.58 -10.38 7.97
N ARG A 120 -1.66 -10.02 6.69
CA ARG A 120 -0.83 -9.01 6.02
C ARG A 120 -1.69 -7.91 5.39
N LEU A 121 -1.19 -6.68 5.39
CA LEU A 121 -1.72 -5.58 4.61
C LEU A 121 -0.74 -5.27 3.46
N TYR A 122 -1.13 -5.56 2.24
CA TYR A 122 -0.30 -5.29 1.06
C TYR A 122 -0.55 -3.88 0.55
N LEU A 123 0.48 -3.04 0.55
CA LEU A 123 0.47 -1.74 -0.10
C LEU A 123 0.50 -1.95 -1.63
N GLY A 124 -0.53 -1.44 -2.29
CA GLY A 124 -0.74 -1.47 -3.73
C GLY A 124 0.33 -0.70 -4.50
N ARG A 125 0.13 0.60 -4.58
CA ARG A 125 1.05 1.57 -5.20
C ARG A 125 1.15 2.80 -4.33
N LEU A 126 2.37 3.33 -4.18
CA LEU A 126 2.57 4.69 -3.70
C LEU A 126 2.55 5.66 -4.88
N SER A 127 1.56 6.54 -4.89
CA SER A 127 1.30 7.52 -5.92
C SER A 127 1.69 8.91 -5.45
N VAL A 128 2.39 9.67 -6.30
CA VAL A 128 3.00 10.96 -5.92
C VAL A 128 2.77 11.99 -7.01
N LYS A 129 2.24 13.18 -6.68
CA LYS A 129 2.02 14.27 -7.66
C LYS A 129 3.14 15.32 -7.73
N ARG A 130 4.04 15.39 -6.73
CA ARG A 130 5.19 16.33 -6.71
C ARG A 130 6.39 15.74 -5.95
N ARG A 131 7.64 15.90 -6.42
CA ARG A 131 8.81 15.17 -5.89
C ARG A 131 9.54 15.80 -4.68
N GLN A 132 9.18 17.00 -4.26
CA GLN A 132 9.83 17.73 -3.15
C GLN A 132 8.98 17.67 -1.88
N GLY A 133 9.60 17.53 -0.71
CA GLY A 133 8.91 17.53 0.59
C GLY A 133 7.99 16.33 0.82
N LEU A 134 8.35 15.17 0.26
CA LEU A 134 7.54 13.96 0.29
C LEU A 134 7.55 13.24 1.62
N GLU A 135 8.62 13.42 2.39
CA GLU A 135 8.97 12.60 3.54
C GLU A 135 7.82 12.56 4.56
N THR A 136 7.29 13.74 4.90
CA THR A 136 6.15 13.87 5.81
C THR A 136 4.88 13.22 5.24
N ALA A 137 4.60 13.41 3.95
CA ALA A 137 3.38 12.87 3.34
C ALA A 137 3.44 11.33 3.21
N ILE A 138 4.61 10.77 2.89
CA ILE A 138 4.85 9.32 2.86
C ILE A 138 4.67 8.73 4.27
N LYS A 139 5.28 9.33 5.30
CA LYS A 139 5.10 8.90 6.70
C LYS A 139 3.63 8.87 7.11
N ARG A 140 2.84 9.87 6.70
CA ARG A 140 1.41 9.93 6.99
C ARG A 140 0.61 8.80 6.35
N VAL A 141 0.88 8.49 5.09
CA VAL A 141 0.25 7.36 4.39
C VAL A 141 0.66 6.03 5.03
N LEU A 142 1.93 5.86 5.38
CA LEU A 142 2.40 4.67 6.11
C LEU A 142 1.74 4.53 7.49
N ALA A 143 1.62 5.63 8.24
CA ALA A 143 0.94 5.64 9.53
C ALA A 143 -0.54 5.23 9.39
N ALA A 144 -1.23 5.69 8.35
CA ALA A 144 -2.60 5.27 8.06
C ALA A 144 -2.69 3.77 7.73
N ALA A 145 -1.76 3.23 6.95
CA ALA A 145 -1.71 1.81 6.64
C ALA A 145 -1.44 0.96 7.89
N ILE A 146 -0.53 1.39 8.78
CA ILE A 146 -0.27 0.69 10.05
C ILE A 146 -1.51 0.69 10.94
N LEU A 147 -2.18 1.84 11.07
CA LEU A 147 -3.42 1.93 11.85
C LEU A 147 -4.50 1.02 11.27
N GLU A 148 -4.66 0.97 9.96
CA GLU A 148 -5.59 0.06 9.29
C GLU A 148 -5.23 -1.41 9.57
N ALA A 149 -3.95 -1.78 9.45
CA ALA A 149 -3.48 -3.12 9.77
C ALA A 149 -3.84 -3.52 11.22
N ARG A 150 -3.61 -2.63 12.19
CA ARG A 150 -3.95 -2.87 13.61
C ARG A 150 -5.46 -3.01 13.83
N ARG A 151 -6.27 -2.10 13.26
CA ARG A 151 -7.75 -2.17 13.33
C ARG A 151 -8.33 -3.41 12.68
N SER A 152 -7.60 -3.97 11.73
CA SER A 152 -7.95 -5.20 11.02
C SER A 152 -7.26 -6.45 11.58
N ASN A 153 -6.57 -6.34 12.72
CA ASN A 153 -5.86 -7.45 13.39
C ASN A 153 -4.83 -8.16 12.48
N LEU A 154 -4.21 -7.39 11.59
CA LEU A 154 -3.12 -7.79 10.72
C LEU A 154 -1.78 -7.50 11.42
N ARG A 155 -0.77 -8.30 11.11
CA ARG A 155 0.54 -8.27 11.77
C ARG A 155 1.59 -7.47 11.01
N GLU A 156 1.46 -7.43 9.69
CA GLU A 156 2.51 -6.92 8.81
C GLU A 156 1.91 -5.95 7.78
N VAL A 157 2.64 -4.89 7.47
CA VAL A 157 2.39 -4.03 6.30
C VAL A 157 3.51 -4.28 5.31
N ILE A 158 3.15 -4.72 4.10
CA ILE A 158 4.08 -5.16 3.07
C ILE A 158 4.03 -4.20 1.88
N ALA A 159 5.18 -3.64 1.48
CA ALA A 159 5.35 -2.93 0.22
C ALA A 159 6.22 -3.77 -0.73
N TRP A 160 5.81 -3.89 -1.99
CA TRP A 160 6.63 -4.53 -3.02
C TRP A 160 7.57 -3.53 -3.67
N ASP A 161 8.83 -3.94 -3.87
CA ASP A 161 9.93 -3.11 -4.38
C ASP A 161 9.87 -1.65 -3.91
N PRO A 162 9.93 -1.40 -2.59
CA PRO A 162 9.73 -0.08 -2.07
C PRO A 162 10.85 0.85 -2.55
N MET A 163 10.47 2.01 -3.11
CA MET A 163 11.45 3.03 -3.43
C MET A 163 12.31 3.38 -2.20
N PRO A 164 13.61 3.71 -2.34
CA PRO A 164 14.49 3.94 -1.19
C PRO A 164 13.96 4.96 -0.18
N ARG A 165 13.22 5.98 -0.67
CA ARG A 165 12.58 6.97 0.19
C ARG A 165 11.47 6.38 1.07
N LEU A 166 10.66 5.45 0.53
CA LEU A 166 9.60 4.77 1.27
C LEU A 166 10.21 3.92 2.40
N ALA A 167 11.26 3.15 2.09
CA ALA A 167 11.98 2.36 3.08
C ALA A 167 12.56 3.24 4.20
N ALA A 168 13.23 4.35 3.86
CA ALA A 168 13.77 5.28 4.84
C ALA A 168 12.68 5.92 5.74
N GLN A 169 11.52 6.25 5.17
CA GLN A 169 10.41 6.79 5.97
C GLN A 169 9.76 5.72 6.85
N ALA A 170 9.69 4.46 6.41
CA ALA A 170 9.22 3.35 7.23
C ALA A 170 10.13 3.12 8.45
N GLU A 171 11.45 3.04 8.25
CA GLU A 171 12.41 2.94 9.36
C GLU A 171 12.33 4.12 10.32
N SER A 172 12.19 5.33 9.79
CA SER A 172 12.07 6.52 10.63
C SER A 172 10.76 6.52 11.42
N LEU A 173 9.66 6.03 10.83
CA LEU A 173 8.37 5.93 11.50
C LEU A 173 8.42 4.87 12.61
N VAL A 174 9.04 3.72 12.37
CA VAL A 174 9.25 2.68 13.39
C VAL A 174 10.04 3.22 14.58
N ARG A 175 11.13 3.97 14.32
CA ARG A 175 11.92 4.63 15.36
C ARG A 175 11.12 5.63 16.18
N GLU A 176 10.19 6.36 15.55
CA GLU A 176 9.34 7.35 16.22
C GLU A 176 8.22 6.72 17.04
N LEU A 177 7.70 5.56 16.62
CA LEU A 177 6.58 4.89 17.28
C LEU A 177 7.06 4.04 18.47
N GLY A 178 8.23 3.41 18.40
CA GLY A 178 8.80 2.68 19.55
C GLY A 178 8.00 1.46 20.04
N HIS A 179 7.02 0.98 19.27
CA HIS A 179 6.01 -0.01 19.70
C HIS A 179 6.20 -1.42 19.10
N ASP A 180 7.25 -2.15 19.48
CA ASP A 180 7.49 -3.55 19.04
C ASP A 180 7.42 -3.76 17.50
N MET A 181 7.65 -2.68 16.75
CA MET A 181 7.63 -2.69 15.29
C MET A 181 9.05 -2.77 14.75
N THR A 182 9.21 -3.46 13.64
CA THR A 182 10.46 -3.53 12.87
C THR A 182 10.17 -3.24 11.41
N ALA A 183 11.03 -2.45 10.77
CA ALA A 183 11.03 -2.32 9.32
C ALA A 183 12.16 -3.21 8.78
N THR A 184 11.81 -4.18 7.94
CA THR A 184 12.79 -5.03 7.25
C THR A 184 12.69 -4.82 5.74
N LEU A 185 13.83 -4.92 5.07
CA LEU A 185 13.91 -4.94 3.61
C LEU A 185 14.48 -6.29 3.22
N GLU A 186 13.65 -7.13 2.63
CA GLU A 186 13.98 -8.51 2.31
C GLU A 186 13.79 -8.79 0.83
N SER A 187 14.60 -9.68 0.29
CA SER A 187 14.37 -10.22 -1.06
C SER A 187 13.12 -11.09 -1.06
N ARG A 188 12.26 -10.89 -2.05
CA ARG A 188 11.02 -11.64 -2.19
C ARG A 188 11.32 -13.12 -2.46
N SER A 189 10.76 -14.00 -1.63
CA SER A 189 10.82 -15.46 -1.83
C SER A 189 9.59 -16.03 -2.55
N GLU A 190 8.52 -15.24 -2.70
CA GLU A 190 7.24 -15.64 -3.30
C GLU A 190 7.23 -15.48 -4.83
N MET A 191 6.42 -16.29 -5.54
CA MET A 191 6.30 -16.30 -7.01
C MET A 191 6.24 -14.88 -7.60
N VAL A 192 7.26 -14.55 -8.39
CA VAL A 192 7.31 -13.39 -9.27
C VAL A 192 6.52 -13.76 -10.53
N PRO A 193 5.41 -13.08 -10.85
CA PRO A 193 4.72 -13.34 -12.10
C PRO A 193 5.65 -13.12 -13.28
N CYS A 194 5.72 -14.12 -14.15
CA CYS A 194 6.56 -14.08 -15.33
C CYS A 194 5.78 -13.49 -16.50
N PHE A 195 6.28 -12.40 -17.08
CA PHE A 195 5.77 -11.92 -18.36
C PHE A 195 6.31 -12.80 -19.48
N ARG A 196 5.41 -13.48 -20.20
CA ARG A 196 5.78 -14.22 -21.41
C ARG A 196 5.42 -13.38 -22.63
N TRP A 197 6.44 -12.78 -23.24
CA TRP A 197 6.35 -12.09 -24.52
C TRP A 197 6.49 -13.11 -25.64
N HIS A 198 5.62 -13.08 -26.66
CA HIS A 198 5.82 -13.86 -27.90
C HIS A 198 6.67 -13.10 -28.95
N GLY A 199 7.83 -13.65 -29.35
CA GLY A 199 8.76 -12.97 -30.27
C GLY A 199 9.77 -12.02 -29.59
N GLY A 200 10.02 -12.23 -28.31
CA GLY A 200 10.90 -11.44 -27.45
C GLY A 200 11.98 -12.30 -26.78
N GLU A 201 12.05 -13.57 -27.14
CA GLU A 201 12.96 -14.57 -26.56
C GLU A 201 14.43 -14.22 -26.80
N SER A 202 14.71 -13.41 -27.82
CA SER A 202 16.05 -12.90 -28.17
C SER A 202 16.32 -11.47 -27.70
N LYS A 203 15.37 -10.83 -26.99
CA LYS A 203 15.51 -9.45 -26.50
C LYS A 203 15.84 -9.46 -25.02
N GLU A 204 16.81 -8.63 -24.64
CA GLU A 204 17.05 -8.35 -23.24
C GLU A 204 15.94 -7.43 -22.72
N VAL A 205 15.09 -7.99 -21.85
CA VAL A 205 13.95 -7.29 -21.26
C VAL A 205 14.06 -7.35 -19.74
N VAL A 206 14.02 -6.18 -19.10
CA VAL A 206 13.96 -6.05 -17.64
C VAL A 206 12.53 -5.73 -17.24
N TRP A 207 11.99 -6.54 -16.32
CA TRP A 207 10.70 -6.30 -15.71
C TRP A 207 10.86 -5.41 -14.47
N THR A 208 10.25 -4.23 -14.50
CA THR A 208 10.26 -3.28 -13.38
C THR A 208 8.99 -3.46 -12.56
N GLU A 209 9.11 -4.09 -11.39
CA GLU A 209 8.02 -4.25 -10.43
C GLU A 209 8.03 -3.05 -9.49
N SER A 210 6.96 -2.29 -9.39
CA SER A 210 6.91 -1.16 -8.43
C SER A 210 5.66 -1.18 -7.57
N GLU A 211 4.85 -2.22 -7.72
CA GLU A 211 3.48 -2.28 -7.23
C GLU A 211 3.12 -3.71 -6.83
N TYR A 212 2.08 -3.84 -6.00
CA TYR A 212 1.49 -5.12 -5.66
C TYR A 212 0.54 -5.62 -6.76
N TYR A 213 0.75 -6.87 -7.18
CA TYR A 213 -0.07 -7.57 -8.18
C TYR A 213 -0.20 -9.06 -7.79
N GLY A 214 -0.91 -9.34 -6.70
CA GLY A 214 -1.14 -10.70 -6.20
C GLY A 214 -2.34 -11.39 -6.86
N TRP A 215 -2.09 -12.30 -7.79
CA TRP A 215 -3.12 -13.11 -8.46
C TRP A 215 -3.37 -14.50 -7.82
N ALA A 216 -2.56 -14.89 -6.83
CA ALA A 216 -2.61 -16.19 -6.17
C ALA A 216 -3.60 -16.21 -5.00
#